data_AF-A0AAD8LK32-F1
#
_entry.id   AF-A0AAD8LK32-F1
#
_cell.length_a   1.000
_cell.length_b   1.000
_cell.length_c   1.000
_cell.angle_alpha   90.00
_cell.angle_beta   90.00
_cell.angle_gamma   90.00
#
_symmetry.space_group_name_H-M   'P 1'
#
loop_
_entity.id
_entity.type
_entity.pdbx_description
1 polymer ?
#
loop_
_entity_poly.entity_id
_entity_poly.type
_entity_poly.pdbx_seq_one_letter_code
_entity_poly.pdbx_strand_id
1 'polypeptide(L)'
;MGDDRKCSPLLSEFYGCLGRSGRDISQCERELGALGQCAETDKTENYCVGEMSRLLRCTRRPDAGGCAKEFIMFRECHRPTGAEIIIKDNMYKISGEHLKKYNVSSETICPVAAPQRDKGAIMAAVDKLRTACGFKNFEEKFAPKVKT
;
A
#
# COMPACT_ATOMS: atom_id res chain seq x y z
N MET A 1 17.83 13.28 -21.49
CA MET A 1 17.16 12.01 -21.86
C MET A 1 15.67 12.31 -21.85
N GLY A 2 15.06 12.36 -23.03
CA GLY A 2 13.61 12.49 -23.16
C GLY A 2 12.97 11.17 -22.77
N ASP A 3 11.80 11.24 -22.16
CA ASP A 3 10.96 10.08 -21.95
C ASP A 3 10.18 9.82 -23.25
N ASP A 4 10.57 8.78 -23.99
CA ASP A 4 10.06 8.49 -25.34
C ASP A 4 8.68 7.80 -25.32
N ARG A 5 8.06 7.64 -24.14
CA ARG A 5 6.73 7.06 -24.01
C ARG A 5 5.68 7.92 -24.72
N LYS A 6 4.74 7.27 -25.39
CA LYS A 6 3.72 7.91 -26.26
C LYS A 6 2.96 9.04 -25.58
N CYS A 7 2.59 8.85 -24.30
CA CYS A 7 1.83 9.83 -23.53
C CYS A 7 2.69 10.66 -22.57
N SER A 8 4.02 10.58 -22.66
CA SER A 8 4.93 11.36 -21.79
C SER A 8 4.73 12.88 -21.86
N PRO A 9 4.47 13.49 -23.04
CA PRO A 9 4.20 14.92 -23.10
C PRO A 9 2.96 15.32 -22.28
N LEU A 10 1.87 14.55 -22.39
CA LEU A 10 0.63 14.77 -21.63
C LEU A 10 0.84 14.54 -20.13
N LEU A 11 1.65 13.55 -19.76
CA LEU A 11 2.03 13.31 -18.36
C LEU A 11 2.80 14.51 -17.79
N SER A 12 3.72 15.06 -18.57
CA SER A 12 4.49 16.25 -18.20
C SER A 12 3.60 17.49 -18.06
N GLU A 13 2.64 17.67 -18.95
CA GLU A 13 1.62 18.74 -18.86
C GLU A 13 0.77 18.60 -17.60
N PHE A 14 0.31 17.37 -17.30
CA PHE A 14 -0.46 17.09 -16.08
C PHE A 14 0.35 17.41 -14.82
N TYR A 15 1.60 16.96 -14.72
CA TYR A 15 2.47 17.31 -13.59
C TYR A 15 2.76 18.81 -13.52
N GLY A 16 2.93 19.48 -14.66
CA GLY A 16 3.06 20.93 -14.73
C GLY A 16 1.83 21.65 -14.19
N CYS A 17 0.63 21.15 -14.49
CA CYS A 17 -0.61 21.67 -13.91
C CYS A 17 -0.65 21.47 -12.40
N LEU A 18 -0.37 20.26 -11.91
CA LEU A 18 -0.32 19.97 -10.47
C LEU A 18 0.69 20.85 -9.72
N GLY A 19 1.84 21.13 -10.32
CA GLY A 19 2.83 22.03 -9.75
C GLY A 19 2.30 23.46 -9.57
N ARG A 20 1.51 23.95 -10.54
CA ARG A 20 0.88 25.28 -10.50
C ARG A 20 -0.34 25.36 -9.59
N SER A 21 -1.14 24.29 -9.53
CA SER A 21 -2.39 24.25 -8.76
C SER A 21 -2.20 23.90 -7.29
N GLY A 22 -0.95 23.71 -6.83
CA GLY A 22 -0.68 23.25 -5.46
C GLY A 22 -1.18 21.82 -5.21
N ARG A 23 -1.12 20.97 -6.26
CA ARG A 23 -1.65 19.59 -6.28
C ARG A 23 -3.16 19.49 -6.20
N ASP A 24 -3.87 20.56 -6.51
CA ASP A 24 -5.31 20.51 -6.68
C ASP A 24 -5.68 19.84 -8.02
N ILE A 25 -6.18 18.60 -7.95
CA ILE A 25 -6.59 17.82 -9.11
C ILE A 25 -7.83 18.39 -9.82
N SER A 26 -8.75 19.07 -9.12
CA SER A 26 -9.95 19.63 -9.77
C SER A 26 -9.62 20.79 -10.72
N GLN A 27 -8.44 21.37 -10.58
CA GLN A 27 -7.93 22.42 -11.49
C GLN A 27 -7.19 21.84 -12.70
N CYS A 28 -6.95 20.52 -12.73
CA CYS A 28 -6.20 19.81 -13.76
C CYS A 28 -7.02 18.71 -14.46
N GLU A 29 -8.36 18.80 -14.41
CA GLU A 29 -9.25 17.78 -14.98
C GLU A 29 -9.09 17.63 -16.50
N ARG A 30 -8.79 18.73 -17.20
CA ARG A 30 -8.54 18.73 -18.64
C ARG A 30 -7.28 17.93 -18.98
N GLU A 31 -6.17 18.23 -18.32
CA GLU A 31 -4.89 17.54 -18.50
C GLU A 31 -4.99 16.07 -18.07
N LEU A 32 -5.72 15.79 -16.98
CA LEU A 32 -5.98 14.42 -16.52
C LEU A 32 -6.81 13.63 -17.54
N GLY A 33 -7.84 14.25 -18.13
CA GLY A 33 -8.68 13.64 -19.16
C GLY A 33 -7.89 13.31 -20.42
N ALA A 34 -7.05 14.24 -20.88
CA ALA A 34 -6.19 14.02 -22.04
C ALA A 34 -5.17 12.89 -21.79
N LEU A 35 -4.54 12.88 -20.61
CA LEU A 35 -3.62 11.81 -20.20
C LEU A 35 -4.34 10.45 -20.13
N GLY A 36 -5.54 10.41 -19.57
CA GLY A 36 -6.36 9.20 -19.49
C GLY A 36 -6.70 8.63 -20.87
N GLN A 37 -7.18 9.47 -21.78
CA GLN A 37 -7.49 9.07 -23.16
C GLN A 37 -6.25 8.53 -23.89
N CYS A 38 -5.11 9.19 -23.75
CA CYS A 38 -3.88 8.70 -24.36
C CYS A 38 -3.46 7.34 -23.77
N ALA A 39 -3.49 7.21 -22.44
CA ALA A 39 -3.13 5.98 -21.72
C ALA A 39 -4.04 4.80 -22.12
N GLU A 40 -5.33 5.03 -22.39
CA GLU A 40 -6.23 3.97 -22.88
C GLU A 40 -5.84 3.44 -24.27
N THR A 41 -5.21 4.28 -25.11
CA THR A 41 -4.72 3.86 -26.43
C THR A 41 -3.36 3.17 -26.40
N ASP A 42 -2.61 3.32 -25.31
CA ASP A 42 -1.29 2.75 -25.13
C ASP A 42 -1.38 1.49 -24.26
N LYS A 43 -1.39 0.33 -24.92
CA LYS A 43 -1.47 -0.96 -24.22
C LYS A 43 -0.12 -1.44 -23.67
N THR A 44 0.97 -0.76 -24.03
CA THR A 44 2.33 -1.18 -23.69
C THR A 44 2.80 -0.58 -22.38
N GLU A 45 2.34 0.63 -22.07
CA GLU A 45 2.78 1.41 -20.92
C GLU A 45 1.63 1.67 -19.95
N ASN A 46 1.90 1.56 -18.65
CA ASN A 46 0.98 1.99 -17.61
C ASN A 46 1.44 3.33 -17.02
N TYR A 47 0.67 4.39 -17.25
CA TYR A 47 0.95 5.73 -16.75
C TYR A 47 0.39 5.99 -15.34
N CYS A 48 -0.13 4.96 -14.66
CA CYS A 48 -0.64 5.02 -13.29
C CYS A 48 -1.73 6.07 -13.05
N VAL A 49 -2.51 6.41 -14.08
CA VAL A 49 -3.51 7.49 -14.05
C VAL A 49 -4.57 7.22 -12.97
N GLY A 50 -5.01 5.97 -12.86
CA GLY A 50 -5.98 5.54 -11.86
C GLY A 50 -5.45 5.66 -10.43
N GLU A 51 -4.25 5.13 -10.18
CA GLU A 51 -3.59 5.17 -8.87
C GLU A 51 -3.28 6.60 -8.45
N MET A 52 -2.80 7.42 -9.38
CA MET A 52 -2.48 8.83 -9.16
C MET A 52 -3.72 9.63 -8.78
N SER A 53 -4.80 9.49 -9.54
CA SER A 53 -6.05 10.22 -9.28
C SER A 53 -6.68 9.81 -7.95
N ARG A 54 -6.64 8.51 -7.60
CA ARG A 54 -7.07 8.02 -6.28
C ARG A 54 -6.23 8.61 -5.14
N LEU A 55 -4.90 8.62 -5.27
CA LEU A 55 -4.00 9.19 -4.28
C LEU A 55 -4.23 10.69 -4.07
N LEU A 56 -4.35 11.46 -5.14
CA LEU A 56 -4.59 12.91 -5.06
C LEU A 56 -5.95 13.24 -4.43
N ARG A 57 -6.99 12.47 -4.75
CA ARG A 57 -8.31 12.62 -4.11
C ARG A 57 -8.26 12.26 -2.62
N CYS A 58 -7.61 11.16 -2.27
CA CYS A 58 -7.49 10.74 -0.88
C CYS A 58 -6.67 11.74 -0.07
N THR A 59 -5.53 12.22 -0.56
CA THR A 59 -4.70 13.19 0.18
C THR A 59 -5.41 14.52 0.46
N ARG A 60 -6.41 14.89 -0.36
CA ARG A 60 -7.29 16.04 -0.09
C ARG A 60 -8.36 15.75 0.98
N ARG A 61 -8.85 14.52 1.07
CA ARG A 61 -9.84 14.05 2.06
C ARG A 61 -9.45 12.64 2.55
N PRO A 62 -8.50 12.55 3.51
CA PRO A 62 -7.95 11.26 3.91
C PRO A 62 -9.00 10.34 4.54
N ASP A 63 -8.85 9.05 4.29
CA ASP A 63 -9.60 8.03 5.00
C ASP A 63 -9.00 7.73 6.38
N ALA A 64 -9.61 6.81 7.13
CA ALA A 64 -9.09 6.40 8.44
C ALA A 64 -7.69 5.76 8.37
N GLY A 65 -7.27 5.28 7.19
CA GLY A 65 -5.94 4.75 6.93
C GLY A 65 -4.93 5.79 6.45
N GLY A 66 -5.31 7.07 6.37
CA GLY A 66 -4.42 8.14 5.92
C GLY A 66 -3.92 7.95 4.49
N CYS A 67 -4.70 7.30 3.61
CA CYS A 67 -4.34 7.01 2.21
C CYS A 67 -3.19 6.01 2.01
N ALA A 68 -2.84 5.22 3.05
CA ALA A 68 -1.71 4.30 2.98
C ALA A 68 -1.83 3.30 1.81
N LYS A 69 -3.04 2.86 1.48
CA LYS A 69 -3.30 1.94 0.36
C LYS A 69 -3.01 2.61 -0.98
N GLU A 70 -3.49 3.83 -1.18
CA GLU A 70 -3.27 4.61 -2.40
C GLU A 70 -1.79 4.90 -2.60
N PHE A 71 -1.04 5.19 -1.53
CA PHE A 71 0.41 5.38 -1.61
C PHE A 71 1.12 4.11 -2.09
N ILE A 72 0.81 2.95 -1.52
CA ILE A 72 1.41 1.68 -1.94
C ILE A 72 1.02 1.36 -3.38
N MET A 73 -0.25 1.47 -3.74
CA MET A 73 -0.72 1.20 -5.11
C MET A 73 -0.03 2.09 -6.14
N PHE A 74 0.10 3.39 -5.86
CA PHE A 74 0.78 4.33 -6.75
C PHE A 74 2.29 4.04 -6.87
N ARG A 75 2.94 3.73 -5.75
CA ARG A 75 4.37 3.38 -5.70
C ARG A 75 4.67 2.06 -6.41
N GLU A 76 3.77 1.09 -6.32
CA GLU A 76 3.93 -0.21 -6.97
C GLU A 76 3.60 -0.13 -8.46
N CYS A 77 2.64 0.69 -8.87
CA CYS A 77 2.38 0.97 -10.29
C CYS A 77 3.58 1.65 -10.99
N HIS A 78 4.27 2.57 -10.32
CA HIS A 78 5.44 3.27 -10.88
C HIS A 78 6.69 2.41 -11.06
N ARG A 79 6.65 1.12 -10.70
CA ARG A 79 7.79 0.22 -10.91
C ARG A 79 7.94 -0.12 -12.39
N PRO A 80 9.14 0.01 -12.98
CA PRO A 80 9.37 -0.32 -14.39
C PRO A 80 9.07 -1.79 -14.73
N THR A 81 9.29 -2.71 -13.79
CA THR A 81 9.05 -4.15 -13.98
C THR A 81 7.65 -4.60 -13.54
N GLY A 82 6.74 -3.64 -13.28
CA GLY A 82 5.43 -3.92 -12.70
C GLY A 82 5.43 -4.02 -11.17
N ALA A 83 4.21 -4.12 -10.62
CA ALA A 83 3.96 -4.15 -9.18
C ALA A 83 4.51 -5.43 -8.54
N GLU A 84 5.33 -5.27 -7.50
CA GLU A 84 5.83 -6.39 -6.70
C GLU A 84 4.88 -6.72 -5.56
N ILE A 85 4.31 -5.69 -4.93
CA ILE A 85 3.32 -5.83 -3.87
C ILE A 85 1.94 -5.45 -4.43
N ILE A 86 0.98 -6.34 -4.30
CA ILE A 86 -0.40 -6.17 -4.75
C ILE A 86 -1.37 -6.33 -3.59
N ILE A 87 -2.49 -5.62 -3.66
CA ILE A 87 -3.61 -5.81 -2.73
C ILE A 87 -4.65 -6.68 -3.43
N LYS A 88 -4.88 -7.88 -2.90
CA LYS A 88 -5.88 -8.82 -3.42
C LYS A 88 -6.54 -9.56 -2.28
N ASP A 89 -7.86 -9.74 -2.34
CA ASP A 89 -8.66 -10.43 -1.32
C ASP A 89 -8.47 -9.82 0.09
N ASN A 90 -8.33 -8.50 0.17
CA ASN A 90 -8.06 -7.76 1.42
C ASN A 90 -6.74 -8.15 2.11
N MET A 91 -5.77 -8.69 1.35
CA MET A 91 -4.42 -9.05 1.80
C MET A 91 -3.37 -8.32 0.96
N TYR A 92 -2.26 -7.95 1.58
CA TYR A 92 -1.02 -7.65 0.88
C TYR A 92 -0.40 -8.96 0.41
N LYS A 93 -0.14 -9.06 -0.89
CA LYS A 93 0.49 -10.21 -1.53
C LYS A 93 1.70 -9.76 -2.36
N ILE A 94 2.68 -10.64 -2.50
CA ILE A 94 3.81 -10.46 -3.41
C ILE A 94 3.45 -11.14 -4.73
N SER A 95 3.69 -10.47 -5.85
CA SER A 95 3.57 -11.07 -7.17
C SER A 95 4.52 -12.27 -7.29
N GLY A 96 4.02 -13.40 -7.78
CA GLY A 96 4.78 -14.66 -7.85
C GLY A 96 6.12 -14.53 -8.58
N GLU A 97 6.19 -13.69 -9.62
CA GLU A 97 7.42 -13.40 -10.38
C GLU A 97 8.53 -12.74 -9.54
N HIS A 98 8.15 -12.12 -8.42
CA HIS A 98 9.03 -11.37 -7.54
C HIS A 98 9.26 -12.07 -6.19
N LEU A 99 8.63 -13.23 -5.94
CA LEU A 99 8.72 -13.93 -4.66
C LEU A 99 10.16 -14.20 -4.22
N LYS A 100 11.02 -14.59 -5.17
CA LYS A 100 12.45 -14.86 -4.93
C LYS A 100 13.26 -13.66 -4.43
N LYS A 101 12.73 -12.43 -4.56
CA LYS A 101 13.38 -11.21 -4.05
C LYS A 101 13.15 -11.01 -2.55
N TYR A 102 12.23 -11.76 -1.95
CA TYR A 102 11.78 -11.60 -0.58
C TYR A 102 12.04 -12.87 0.24
N ASN A 103 12.41 -12.70 1.51
CA ASN A 103 12.56 -13.82 2.44
C ASN A 103 11.19 -14.19 3.04
N VAL A 104 10.36 -14.85 2.24
CA VAL A 104 8.99 -15.24 2.61
C VAL A 104 8.73 -16.71 2.28
N SER A 105 7.84 -17.33 3.05
CA SER A 105 7.39 -18.71 2.82
C SER A 105 6.12 -18.81 1.96
N SER A 106 5.48 -17.68 1.67
CA SER A 106 4.24 -17.58 0.89
C SER A 106 4.16 -16.23 0.19
N GLU A 107 3.37 -16.16 -0.89
CA GLU A 107 3.00 -14.90 -1.55
C GLU A 107 2.17 -13.99 -0.64
N THR A 108 1.44 -14.54 0.32
CA THR A 108 0.59 -13.74 1.21
C THR A 108 1.42 -13.18 2.37
N ILE A 109 1.50 -11.84 2.46
CA ILE A 109 2.23 -11.15 3.54
C ILE A 109 1.35 -11.03 4.79
N CYS A 110 0.26 -10.27 4.70
CA CYS A 110 -0.62 -9.98 5.81
C CYS A 110 -1.96 -9.36 5.34
N PRO A 111 -2.99 -9.30 6.21
CA PRO A 111 -4.20 -8.52 5.95
C PRO A 111 -3.90 -7.03 5.79
N VAL A 112 -4.67 -6.34 4.95
CA VAL A 112 -4.51 -4.88 4.78
C VAL A 112 -5.02 -4.05 5.96
N ALA A 113 -5.81 -4.67 6.84
CA ALA A 113 -6.35 -4.04 8.03
C ALA A 113 -5.76 -4.70 9.28
N ALA A 114 -5.49 -3.88 10.30
CA ALA A 114 -5.08 -4.39 11.59
C ALA A 114 -6.18 -5.27 12.21
N PRO A 115 -5.81 -6.31 12.97
CA PRO A 115 -6.78 -7.10 13.71
C PRO A 115 -7.52 -6.21 14.72
N GLN A 116 -8.81 -6.48 14.89
CA GLN A 116 -9.59 -5.84 15.95
C GLN A 116 -9.17 -6.37 17.31
N ARG A 117 -9.32 -5.53 18.34
CA ARG A 117 -9.02 -5.96 19.72
C ARG A 117 -10.00 -7.05 20.12
N ASP A 118 -9.48 -8.26 20.30
CA ASP A 118 -10.25 -9.41 20.73
C ASP A 118 -9.56 -10.13 21.89
N LYS A 119 -10.30 -10.36 22.99
CA LYS A 119 -9.74 -10.98 24.20
C LYS A 119 -9.31 -12.42 23.92
N GLY A 120 -10.09 -13.15 23.12
CA GLY A 120 -9.77 -14.54 22.76
C GLY A 120 -8.46 -14.62 21.97
N ALA A 121 -8.31 -13.79 20.95
CA ALA A 121 -7.10 -13.69 20.14
C ALA A 121 -5.87 -13.30 20.97
N ILE A 122 -6.02 -12.35 21.92
CA ILE A 122 -4.94 -11.95 22.83
C ILE A 122 -4.51 -13.13 23.71
N MET A 123 -5.45 -13.81 24.37
CA MET A 123 -5.13 -14.96 25.23
C MET A 123 -4.48 -16.09 24.44
N ALA A 124 -5.02 -16.42 23.26
CA ALA A 124 -4.45 -17.43 22.39
C ALA A 124 -3.02 -17.09 21.92
N ALA A 125 -2.74 -15.80 21.65
CA ALA A 125 -1.39 -15.36 21.32
C ALA A 125 -0.43 -15.49 22.52
N VAL A 126 -0.88 -15.15 23.73
CA VAL A 126 -0.09 -15.31 24.97
C VAL A 126 0.25 -16.78 25.22
N ASP A 127 -0.72 -17.69 25.06
CA ASP A 127 -0.48 -19.12 25.30
C ASP A 127 0.47 -19.73 24.25
N LYS A 128 0.39 -19.29 22.99
CA LYS A 128 1.37 -19.65 21.95
C LYS A 128 2.78 -19.18 22.32
N LEU A 129 2.92 -17.94 22.81
CA LEU A 129 4.20 -17.40 23.25
C LEU A 129 4.77 -18.17 24.46
N ARG A 130 3.93 -18.48 25.46
CA ARG A 130 4.32 -19.32 26.61
C ARG A 130 4.86 -20.67 26.16
N THR A 131 4.17 -21.31 25.22
CA THR A 131 4.56 -22.61 24.67
C THR A 131 5.89 -22.52 23.92
N ALA A 132 6.02 -21.53 23.03
CA ALA A 132 7.22 -21.33 22.21
C ALA A 132 8.47 -20.99 23.05
N CYS A 133 8.29 -20.23 24.14
CA CYS A 133 9.36 -19.89 25.06
C CYS A 133 9.65 -20.99 26.11
N GLY A 134 8.95 -22.12 26.08
CA GLY A 134 9.17 -23.23 27.01
C GLY A 134 8.66 -23.00 28.43
N PHE A 135 7.78 -22.01 28.63
CA PHE A 135 7.10 -21.74 29.90
C PHE A 135 5.99 -22.79 30.16
N LYS A 136 6.37 -24.05 30.34
CA LYS A 136 5.41 -25.15 30.57
C LYS A 136 4.71 -25.07 31.93
N ASN A 137 5.26 -24.32 32.89
CA ASN A 137 4.81 -24.23 34.29
C ASN A 137 4.76 -22.78 34.81
N PHE A 138 4.54 -21.78 33.96
CA PHE A 138 4.44 -20.39 34.43
C PHE A 138 3.09 -20.16 35.09
N GLU A 139 2.99 -20.53 36.37
CA GLU A 139 2.03 -19.91 37.28
C GLU A 139 2.57 -18.52 37.62
N GLU A 140 1.79 -17.48 37.36
CA GLU A 140 2.08 -16.12 37.82
C GLU A 140 1.91 -16.08 39.36
N LYS A 141 2.79 -16.77 40.09
CA LYS A 141 2.95 -16.68 41.55
C LYS A 141 3.99 -15.62 41.93
N PHE A 142 4.25 -14.66 41.04
CA PHE A 142 5.03 -13.49 41.40
C PHE A 142 4.10 -12.48 42.09
N ALA A 143 3.89 -12.68 43.39
CA ALA A 143 3.39 -11.62 44.25
C ALA A 143 4.61 -10.82 44.72
N PRO A 144 4.91 -9.64 44.13
CA PRO A 144 5.95 -8.79 44.68
C PRO A 144 5.57 -8.51 46.14
N LYS A 145 6.49 -8.80 47.07
CA LYS A 145 6.30 -8.40 48.47
C LYS A 145 6.30 -6.88 48.51
N VAL A 146 5.11 -6.29 48.47
CA VAL A 146 4.93 -4.87 48.75
C VAL A 146 5.37 -4.69 50.20
N LYS A 147 6.36 -3.84 50.46
CA LYS A 147 6.69 -3.45 51.83
C LYS A 147 5.45 -2.76 52.40
N THR A 148 4.76 -3.44 53.32
CA THR A 148 3.82 -2.82 54.27
C THR A 148 4.55 -1.83 55.16
#